data_AF-A0A3B9DP41-F1
#
_entry.id   AF-A0A3B9DP41-F1
#
_cell.length_a   1.000
_cell.length_b   1.000
_cell.length_c   1.000
_cell.angle_alpha   90.00
_cell.angle_beta   90.00
_cell.angle_gamma   90.00
#
_symmetry.space_group_name_H-M   'P 1'
#
loop_
_entity.id
_entity.type
_entity.pdbx_description
1 polymer ?
#
loop_
_entity_poly.entity_id
_entity_poly.type
_entity_poly.pdbx_seq_one_letter_code
_entity_poly.pdbx_strand_id
1 'polypeptide(L)'
;CKTYRYYNHHGVQTLGMKYRPDEEVEEWKALDAIDRLEARIVLEQIMTEDDIAAVRESVAEEVQEAVVFAESSPDPDPLELLDHVYSEPGSAGQ
;
A
#
# COMPACT_ATOMS: atom_id res chain seq x y z
N CYS A 1 13.51 -7.75 13.07
CA CYS A 1 13.49 -6.38 12.53
C CYS A 1 12.61 -5.53 13.44
N LYS A 2 13.02 -4.31 13.80
CA LYS A 2 12.17 -3.35 14.54
C LYS A 2 11.65 -2.31 13.55
N THR A 3 10.35 -2.08 13.52
CA THR A 3 9.66 -1.14 12.60
C THR A 3 8.45 -0.52 13.30
N TYR A 4 7.79 0.44 12.64
CA TYR A 4 6.67 1.18 13.19
C TYR A 4 5.55 1.42 12.16
N ARG A 5 4.30 1.26 12.58
CA ARG A 5 3.12 1.55 11.75
C ARG A 5 2.60 2.95 12.05
N TYR A 6 2.85 3.91 11.17
CA TYR A 6 2.44 5.30 11.38
C TYR A 6 0.93 5.47 11.48
N TYR A 7 0.19 4.73 10.66
CA TYR A 7 -1.27 4.79 10.62
C TYR A 7 -1.92 3.77 11.56
N ASN A 8 -3.25 3.84 11.68
CA ASN A 8 -4.01 2.91 12.52
C ASN A 8 -3.97 1.48 11.92
N HIS A 9 -4.49 0.51 12.66
CA HIS A 9 -4.50 -0.90 12.30
C HIS A 9 -5.22 -1.18 10.98
N HIS A 10 -6.21 -0.37 10.67
CA HIS A 10 -7.02 -0.48 9.46
C HIS A 10 -6.67 0.59 8.40
N GLY A 11 -5.54 1.29 8.55
CA GLY A 11 -5.09 2.32 7.60
C GLY A 11 -5.27 3.75 8.11
N VAL A 12 -5.49 4.69 7.17
CA VAL A 12 -5.46 6.15 7.41
C VAL A 12 -6.65 6.63 8.25
N GLN A 13 -7.74 5.85 8.30
CA GLN A 13 -8.93 6.21 9.08
C GLN A 13 -8.71 6.00 10.59
N THR A 14 -9.00 7.02 11.38
CA THR A 14 -9.05 6.97 12.84
C THR A 14 -10.40 6.42 13.32
N LEU A 15 -10.68 5.16 13.00
CA LEU A 15 -11.76 4.42 13.63
C LEU A 15 -11.21 3.79 14.91
N GLY A 16 -11.33 4.47 16.05
CA GLY A 16 -10.98 3.92 17.37
C GLY A 16 -10.42 4.94 18.36
N MET A 17 -10.39 4.55 19.63
CA MET A 17 -9.76 5.35 20.69
C MET A 17 -8.24 5.37 20.52
N LYS A 18 -7.65 6.53 20.74
CA LYS A 18 -6.21 6.72 20.72
C LYS A 18 -5.55 5.96 21.87
N TYR A 19 -4.69 5.00 21.52
CA TYR A 19 -3.98 4.15 22.49
C TYR A 19 -2.47 4.39 22.54
N ARG A 20 -1.97 5.34 21.73
CA ARG A 20 -0.56 5.73 21.66
C ARG A 20 -0.43 7.26 21.55
N PRO A 21 0.62 7.86 22.12
CA PRO A 21 0.86 9.29 22.00
C PRO A 21 1.29 9.66 20.58
N ASP A 22 1.01 10.89 20.15
CA ASP A 22 1.47 11.38 18.83
C ASP A 22 2.99 11.54 18.79
N GLU A 23 3.59 11.92 19.92
CA GLU A 23 5.04 12.07 20.07
C GLU A 23 5.80 10.80 19.70
N GLU A 24 5.33 9.63 20.18
CA GLU A 24 5.90 8.34 19.77
C GLU A 24 5.82 8.16 18.25
N VAL A 25 4.68 8.46 17.62
CA VAL A 25 4.53 8.31 16.16
C VAL A 25 5.50 9.23 15.41
N GLU A 26 5.66 10.48 15.85
CA GLU A 26 6.56 11.45 15.23
C GLU A 26 8.05 11.07 15.41
N GLU A 27 8.44 10.56 16.59
CA GLU A 27 9.79 10.00 16.80
C GLU A 27 10.12 8.89 15.79
N TRP A 28 9.15 8.03 15.49
CA TRP A 28 9.32 6.95 14.52
C TRP A 28 9.23 7.41 13.05
N LYS A 29 8.48 8.47 12.74
CA LYS A 29 8.50 9.08 11.40
C LYS A 29 9.83 9.75 11.09
N ALA A 30 10.48 10.35 12.10
CA ALA A 30 11.83 10.87 11.93
C ALA A 30 12.88 9.78 11.60
N LEU A 31 12.52 8.51 11.74
CA LEU A 31 13.34 7.35 11.39
C LEU A 31 12.89 6.65 10.10
N ASP A 32 12.10 7.32 9.24
CA ASP A 32 11.60 6.75 7.99
C ASP A 32 12.73 6.10 7.17
N ALA A 33 12.51 4.85 6.78
CA ALA A 33 13.50 4.06 6.07
C ALA A 33 13.70 4.54 4.61
N ILE A 34 12.66 5.11 3.99
CA ILE A 34 12.69 5.61 2.62
C ILE A 34 13.55 6.87 2.57
N ASP A 35 13.25 7.87 3.40
CA ASP A 35 14.01 9.13 3.43
C ASP A 35 15.49 8.88 3.76
N ARG A 36 15.78 7.96 4.70
CA ARG A 36 17.15 7.58 5.06
C ARG A 36 17.88 6.85 3.93
N LEU A 37 17.17 6.01 3.18
CA LEU A 37 17.73 5.29 2.05
C LEU A 37 18.04 6.27 0.91
N GLU A 38 17.12 7.16 0.58
CA GLU A 38 17.29 8.18 -0.46
C GLU A 38 18.49 9.06 -0.15
N ALA A 39 18.59 9.59 1.08
CA ALA A 39 19.73 10.38 1.52
C ALA A 39 21.07 9.60 1.39
N ARG A 40 21.07 8.31 1.71
CA ARG A 40 22.26 7.46 1.57
C ARG A 40 22.64 7.22 0.11
N ILE A 41 21.66 6.93 -0.75
CA ILE A 41 21.90 6.67 -2.19
C ILE A 41 22.49 7.90 -2.88
N VAL A 42 21.99 9.10 -2.54
CA VAL A 42 22.55 10.36 -3.05
C VAL A 42 23.97 10.59 -2.51
N LEU A 43 24.19 10.36 -1.21
CA LEU A 43 25.53 10.47 -0.61
C LEU A 43 26.55 9.52 -1.25
N GLU A 44 26.12 8.31 -1.58
CA GLU A 44 26.92 7.28 -2.25
C GLU A 44 27.02 7.48 -3.77
N GLN A 45 26.41 8.55 -4.31
CA GLN A 45 26.40 8.90 -5.73
C GLN A 45 25.87 7.78 -6.64
N ILE A 46 24.96 6.95 -6.12
CA ILE A 46 24.31 5.86 -6.87
C ILE A 46 23.19 6.41 -7.76
N MET A 47 22.44 7.39 -7.25
CA MET A 47 21.39 8.12 -7.97
C MET A 47 21.42 9.60 -7.56
N THR A 48 20.92 10.47 -8.43
CA THR A 48 20.67 11.88 -8.12
C THR A 48 19.29 12.07 -7.49
N GLU A 49 19.02 13.26 -6.96
CA GLU A 49 17.68 13.63 -6.48
C GLU A 49 16.65 13.57 -7.62
N ASP A 50 17.03 13.95 -8.85
CA ASP A 50 16.17 13.89 -10.03
C ASP A 50 15.82 12.44 -10.41
N ASP A 51 16.79 11.52 -10.32
CA ASP A 51 16.54 10.09 -10.56
C ASP A 51 15.54 9.50 -9.54
N ILE A 52 15.66 9.91 -8.27
CA ILE A 52 14.73 9.49 -7.20
C ILE A 52 13.33 10.05 -7.46
N ALA A 53 13.24 11.33 -7.85
CA ALA A 53 11.97 11.95 -8.20
C ALA A 53 11.29 11.23 -9.38
N ALA A 54 12.06 10.86 -10.41
CA ALA A 54 11.55 10.11 -11.55
C ALA A 54 11.00 8.73 -11.15
N VAL A 55 11.65 8.01 -10.23
CA VAL A 55 11.12 6.74 -9.69
C VAL A 55 9.83 6.95 -8.90
N ARG A 56 9.75 8.00 -8.09
CA ARG A 56 8.51 8.32 -7.34
C ARG A 56 7.35 8.64 -8.28
N GLU A 57 7.62 9.39 -9.34
CA GLU A 57 6.63 9.72 -10.37
C GLU A 57 6.16 8.46 -11.12
N SER A 58 7.08 7.62 -11.59
CA SER A 58 6.72 6.39 -12.30
C SER A 58 5.84 5.46 -11.47
N VAL A 59 6.16 5.30 -10.17
CA VAL A 59 5.34 4.49 -9.25
C VAL A 59 3.97 5.13 -9.02
N ALA A 60 3.89 6.46 -8.93
CA ALA A 60 2.61 7.15 -8.78
C ALA A 60 1.72 6.96 -10.02
N GLU A 61 2.30 7.00 -11.22
CA GLU A 61 1.60 6.70 -12.48
C GLU A 61 1.08 5.26 -12.50
N GLU A 62 1.93 4.27 -12.18
CA GLU A 62 1.53 2.85 -12.12
C GLU A 62 0.37 2.61 -11.14
N VAL A 63 0.40 3.24 -9.96
CA VAL A 63 -0.69 3.14 -8.98
C VAL A 63 -1.96 3.78 -9.53
N GLN A 64 -1.85 4.94 -10.19
CA GLN A 64 -3.00 5.62 -10.77
C GLN A 64 -3.65 4.79 -11.88
N GLU A 65 -2.85 4.15 -12.74
CA GLU A 65 -3.34 3.23 -13.76
C GLU A 65 -4.06 2.02 -13.14
N ALA A 66 -3.49 1.43 -12.07
CA ALA A 66 -4.12 0.32 -11.35
C ALA A 66 -5.46 0.71 -10.71
N VAL A 67 -5.57 1.92 -10.15
CA VAL A 67 -6.83 2.45 -9.62
C VAL A 67 -7.86 2.61 -10.72
N VAL A 68 -7.49 3.24 -11.86
CA VAL A 68 -8.40 3.41 -13.00
C VAL A 68 -8.87 2.06 -13.54
N PHE A 69 -7.97 1.08 -13.64
CA PHE A 69 -8.35 -0.28 -14.02
C PHE A 69 -9.36 -0.90 -13.05
N ALA A 70 -9.12 -0.78 -11.74
CA ALA A 70 -10.03 -1.32 -10.73
C ALA A 70 -11.41 -0.63 -10.74
N GLU A 71 -11.45 0.69 -10.86
CA GLU A 71 -12.70 1.47 -10.86
C GLU A 71 -13.52 1.31 -12.15
N SER A 72 -12.85 1.07 -13.29
CA SER A 72 -13.51 0.84 -14.59
C SER A 72 -13.88 -0.61 -14.84
N SER A 73 -13.44 -1.53 -13.98
CA SER A 73 -13.81 -2.94 -14.07
C SER A 73 -15.31 -3.12 -13.73
N PRO A 74 -16.04 -3.97 -14.48
CA PRO A 74 -17.42 -4.27 -14.16
C PRO A 74 -17.53 -5.00 -12.82
N ASP A 75 -18.68 -4.86 -12.16
CA ASP A 75 -19.03 -5.72 -11.03
C ASP A 75 -19.02 -7.21 -11.45
N PRO A 76 -18.61 -8.13 -10.57
CA PRO A 76 -18.65 -9.56 -10.87
C PRO A 76 -20.09 -10.06 -11.03
N ASP A 77 -20.27 -11.15 -11.79
CA ASP A 77 -21.58 -11.82 -11.84
C ASP A 77 -21.92 -12.33 -10.42
N PRO A 78 -23.13 -12.03 -9.87
CA PRO A 78 -23.54 -12.55 -8.58
C PRO A 78 -23.41 -14.08 -8.41
N LEU A 79 -23.44 -14.85 -9.49
CA LEU A 79 -23.22 -16.30 -9.46
C LEU A 79 -21.78 -16.69 -9.10
N GLU A 80 -20.79 -15.85 -9.40
CA GLU A 80 -19.38 -16.08 -9.04
C GLU A 80 -19.17 -16.13 -7.52
N LEU A 81 -20.14 -15.66 -6.71
CA LEU A 81 -20.13 -15.83 -5.26
C LEU A 81 -20.02 -17.30 -4.82
N LEU A 82 -20.52 -18.23 -5.64
CA LEU A 82 -20.53 -19.67 -5.34
C LEU A 82 -19.26 -20.38 -5.81
N ASP A 83 -18.43 -19.69 -6.60
CA ASP A 83 -17.19 -20.26 -7.09
C ASP A 83 -16.19 -20.46 -5.95
N HIS A 84 -15.29 -21.43 -6.12
CA HIS A 84 -14.21 -21.77 -5.18
C HIS A 84 -14.63 -22.20 -3.76
N VAL A 85 -15.93 -22.41 -3.50
CA VAL A 85 -16.42 -23.01 -2.25
C VAL A 85 -16.01 -24.48 -2.12
N TYR A 86 -16.02 -25.21 -3.24
CA TYR A 86 -15.56 -26.59 -3.36
C TYR A 86 -14.48 -26.69 -4.44
N SER A 87 -13.63 -27.71 -4.33
CA SER A 87 -12.54 -27.96 -5.31
C SER A 87 -13.07 -28.42 -6.67
N GLU A 88 -14.26 -29.00 -6.71
CA GLU A 88 -14.98 -29.32 -7.95
C GLU A 88 -16.11 -28.32 -8.13
N PRO A 89 -16.34 -27.80 -9.35
CA PRO A 89 -17.49 -26.96 -9.63
C PRO A 89 -18.76 -27.74 -9.26
N GLY A 90 -19.60 -27.16 -8.39
CA GLY A 90 -20.89 -27.76 -8.08
C GLY A 90 -21.66 -27.96 -9.38
N SER A 91 -22.05 -29.19 -9.68
CA SER A 91 -22.84 -29.46 -10.88
C SER A 91 -24.10 -28.60 -10.84
N ALA A 92 -24.22 -27.66 -11.78
CA ALA A 92 -25.46 -26.93 -11.99
C ALA A 92 -26.57 -27.94 -12.35
N GLY A 93 -27.38 -28.32 -11.36
CA GLY A 93 -28.52 -29.23 -11.53
C GLY A 93 -28.58 -30.38 -10.53
N GLN A 94 -29.12 -30.09 -9.35
CA GLN A 94 -30.13 -30.92 -8.66
C GLN A 94 -31.08 -30.01 -7.89
#